data_AF-A0A9E2QLU6-F1
#
_entry.id   AF-A0A9E2QLU6-F1
#
_cell.length_a   1.000
_cell.length_b   1.000
_cell.length_c   1.000
_cell.angle_alpha   90.00
_cell.angle_beta   90.00
_cell.angle_gamma   90.00
#
_symmetry.space_group_name_H-M   'P 1'
#
loop_
_entity.id
_entity.type
_entity.pdbx_description
1 polymer ?
#
loop_
_entity_poly.entity_id
_entity_poly.type
_entity_poly.pdbx_seq_one_letter_code
_entity_poly.pdbx_strand_id
1 'polypeptide(L)'
;MNSYTGLTRLAFKLFKISISILFLAWLAKFRFIPGGDNLFRLASAGVALSLILPLNNLNIKANTLNPNLRYMIILNCCALIILYLGMMVKVSHLVDDPFVKDILLDIIGIPLMLIAILYSFTHYKDLLHTSELIKTYIVQFIALPWLLFLFSYLFYLIYSLTLIRAIMDEAS
;
A
#
# COMPACT_ATOMS: atom_id res chain seq x y z
N MET A 1 -28.55 -14.20 0.99
CA MET A 1 -27.62 -13.06 1.19
C MET A 1 -26.21 -13.50 0.80
N ASN A 2 -25.62 -12.85 -0.21
CA ASN A 2 -24.31 -13.23 -0.76
C ASN A 2 -23.16 -12.83 0.20
N SER A 3 -22.67 -13.81 0.96
CA SER A 3 -21.48 -13.74 1.84
C SER A 3 -20.27 -13.02 1.20
N TYR A 4 -20.13 -13.12 -0.13
CA TYR A 4 -19.10 -12.48 -0.96
C TYR A 4 -18.99 -10.96 -0.80
N THR A 5 -20.11 -10.29 -0.57
CA THR A 5 -20.15 -8.83 -0.38
C THR A 5 -19.70 -8.42 1.02
N GLY A 6 -19.84 -9.30 2.02
CA GLY A 6 -19.54 -9.00 3.42
C GLY A 6 -18.04 -8.79 3.66
N LEU A 7 -17.22 -9.79 3.29
CA LEU A 7 -15.76 -9.73 3.52
C LEU A 7 -15.09 -8.63 2.71
N THR A 8 -15.44 -8.49 1.43
CA THR A 8 -14.89 -7.45 0.55
C THR A 8 -15.28 -6.06 1.05
N ARG A 9 -16.51 -5.87 1.52
CA ARG A 9 -16.96 -4.61 2.12
C ARG A 9 -16.27 -4.33 3.45
N LEU A 10 -16.01 -5.36 4.26
CA LEU A 10 -15.26 -5.23 5.51
C LEU A 10 -13.81 -4.82 5.22
N ALA A 11 -13.15 -5.50 4.28
CA ALA A 11 -11.79 -5.17 3.84
C ALA A 11 -11.70 -3.72 3.35
N PHE A 12 -12.65 -3.28 2.51
CA PHE A 12 -12.66 -1.89 2.04
C PHE A 12 -12.94 -0.88 3.17
N LYS A 13 -13.79 -1.21 4.15
CA LYS A 13 -13.98 -0.37 5.35
C LYS A 13 -12.69 -0.25 6.15
N LEU A 14 -12.00 -1.37 6.38
CA LEU A 14 -10.70 -1.40 7.07
C LEU A 14 -9.68 -0.55 6.32
N PHE A 15 -9.60 -0.70 4.98
CA PHE A 15 -8.73 0.12 4.14
C PHE A 15 -8.98 1.62 4.35
N LYS A 16 -10.24 2.06 4.24
CA LYS A 16 -10.60 3.49 4.40
C LYS A 16 -10.21 4.04 5.77
N ILE A 17 -10.48 3.30 6.83
CA ILE A 17 -10.13 3.73 8.19
C ILE A 17 -8.60 3.81 8.32
N SER A 18 -7.91 2.75 7.90
CA SER A 18 -6.46 2.65 8.02
C SER A 18 -5.75 3.74 7.24
N ILE A 19 -6.16 4.00 6.00
CA ILE A 19 -5.54 5.04 5.18
C ILE A 19 -5.82 6.45 5.72
N SER A 20 -7.00 6.68 6.31
CA SER A 20 -7.30 7.95 6.97
C SER A 20 -6.37 8.18 8.18
N ILE A 21 -6.15 7.14 8.99
CA ILE A 21 -5.20 7.18 10.11
C ILE A 21 -3.77 7.39 9.59
N LEU A 22 -3.40 6.80 8.45
CA LEU A 22 -2.08 6.97 7.85
C LEU A 22 -1.79 8.43 7.50
N PHE A 23 -2.75 9.14 6.92
CA PHE A 23 -2.61 10.56 6.62
C PHE A 23 -2.63 11.45 7.87
N LEU A 24 -3.38 11.07 8.91
CA LEU A 24 -3.27 11.73 10.22
C LEU A 24 -1.90 11.52 10.86
N ALA A 25 -1.32 10.32 10.71
CA ALA A 25 0.03 10.02 11.18
C ALA A 25 1.07 10.88 10.45
N TRP A 26 0.92 11.10 9.15
CA TRP A 26 1.77 12.05 8.40
C TRP A 26 1.69 13.46 8.97
N LEU A 27 0.50 13.98 9.23
CA LEU A 27 0.34 15.30 9.86
C LEU A 27 1.00 15.38 11.24
N ALA A 28 0.88 14.31 12.04
CA ALA A 28 1.56 14.21 13.32
C ALA A 28 3.09 14.22 13.15
N LYS A 29 3.63 13.47 12.18
CA LYS A 29 5.06 13.43 11.89
C LYS A 29 5.61 14.78 11.42
N PHE A 30 4.92 15.46 10.49
CA PHE A 30 5.32 16.79 10.03
C PHE A 30 5.34 17.85 11.15
N ARG A 31 4.51 17.66 12.19
CA ARG A 31 4.45 18.55 13.36
C ARG A 31 5.25 18.03 14.55
N PHE A 32 6.05 16.96 14.38
CA PHE A 32 6.82 16.31 15.44
C PHE A 32 5.98 15.97 16.69
N ILE A 33 4.70 15.62 16.50
CA ILE A 33 3.81 15.23 17.59
C ILE A 33 4.19 13.81 18.07
N PRO A 34 4.39 13.61 19.39
CA PRO A 34 4.68 12.29 19.95
C PRO A 34 3.61 11.26 19.59
N GLY A 35 4.03 10.05 19.22
CA GLY A 35 3.12 8.96 18.84
C GLY A 35 2.77 8.88 17.35
N GLY A 36 3.27 9.80 16.51
CA GLY A 36 3.14 9.72 15.05
C GLY A 36 3.61 8.38 14.47
N ASP A 37 4.70 7.82 15.00
CA ASP A 37 5.24 6.52 14.57
C ASP A 37 4.30 5.36 14.87
N ASN A 38 3.68 5.34 16.06
CA ASN A 38 2.74 4.28 16.43
C ASN A 38 1.48 4.32 15.57
N LEU A 39 0.97 5.53 15.28
CA LEU A 39 -0.14 5.72 14.36
C LEU A 39 0.22 5.26 12.94
N PHE A 40 1.44 5.57 12.49
CA PHE A 40 1.93 5.17 11.18
C PHE A 40 2.02 3.64 11.04
N ARG A 41 2.53 2.96 12.08
CA ARG A 41 2.61 1.50 12.16
C ARG A 41 1.23 0.85 12.12
N LEU A 42 0.33 1.29 12.99
CA LEU A 42 -1.04 0.78 13.06
C LEU A 42 -1.77 0.94 11.72
N ALA A 43 -1.65 2.12 11.12
CA ALA A 43 -2.29 2.43 9.85
C ALA A 43 -1.72 1.60 8.69
N SER A 44 -0.40 1.49 8.60
CA SER A 44 0.26 0.71 7.53
C SER A 44 -0.09 -0.78 7.63
N ALA A 45 -0.09 -1.35 8.85
CA ALA A 45 -0.52 -2.72 9.09
C ALA A 45 -2.01 -2.93 8.73
N GLY A 46 -2.88 -1.97 9.07
CA GLY A 46 -4.29 -2.00 8.71
C GLY A 46 -4.52 -1.96 7.20
N VAL A 47 -3.75 -1.14 6.46
CA VAL A 47 -3.77 -1.13 4.99
C VAL A 47 -3.31 -2.48 4.44
N ALA A 48 -2.19 -3.03 4.90
CA ALA A 48 -1.71 -4.35 4.45
C ALA A 48 -2.75 -5.46 4.69
N LEU A 49 -3.34 -5.52 5.89
CA LEU A 49 -4.41 -6.49 6.21
C LEU A 49 -5.63 -6.34 5.29
N SER A 50 -6.01 -5.11 4.96
CA SER A 50 -7.12 -4.83 4.06
C SER A 50 -6.90 -5.30 2.62
N LEU A 51 -5.63 -5.49 2.22
CA LEU A 51 -5.24 -6.02 0.91
C LEU A 51 -5.08 -7.56 0.91
N ILE A 52 -4.85 -8.17 2.07
CA ILE A 52 -4.77 -9.64 2.22
C ILE A 52 -6.17 -10.28 2.20
N LEU A 53 -7.14 -9.70 2.91
CA LEU A 53 -8.50 -10.26 3.00
C LEU A 53 -9.16 -10.49 1.63
N PRO A 54 -9.05 -9.56 0.66
CA PRO A 54 -9.58 -9.74 -0.69
C PRO A 54 -8.83 -10.80 -1.52
N LEU A 55 -7.53 -11.02 -1.28
CA LEU A 55 -6.73 -12.05 -1.98
C LEU A 55 -7.19 -13.47 -1.60
N ASN A 56 -7.45 -13.70 -0.32
CA ASN A 56 -7.98 -14.99 0.14
C ASN A 56 -9.35 -15.30 -0.47
N ASN A 57 -10.16 -14.26 -0.74
CA ASN A 57 -11.48 -14.42 -1.33
C ASN A 57 -11.44 -14.61 -2.86
N LEU A 58 -10.45 -14.03 -3.56
CA LEU A 58 -10.21 -14.25 -5.00
C LEU A 58 -9.82 -15.69 -5.33
N ASN A 59 -9.04 -16.34 -4.45
CA ASN A 59 -8.71 -17.75 -4.61
C ASN A 59 -9.94 -18.67 -4.61
N ILE A 60 -11.06 -18.23 -4.02
CA ILE A 60 -12.30 -19.03 -3.88
C ILE A 60 -13.16 -19.02 -5.16
N LYS A 61 -13.01 -18.03 -6.05
CA LYS A 61 -13.73 -17.96 -7.35
C LYS A 61 -12.83 -18.16 -8.58
N ALA A 62 -11.60 -18.63 -8.35
CA ALA A 62 -10.51 -18.68 -9.33
C ALA A 62 -10.79 -19.47 -10.62
N ASN A 63 -11.86 -20.25 -10.71
CA ASN A 63 -12.14 -21.08 -11.88
C ASN A 63 -12.80 -20.34 -13.06
N THR A 64 -13.11 -19.04 -12.93
CA THR A 64 -13.81 -18.26 -13.97
C THR A 64 -13.11 -16.98 -14.40
N LEU A 65 -12.02 -16.59 -13.72
CA LEU A 65 -11.27 -15.38 -14.05
C LEU A 65 -10.17 -15.69 -15.05
N ASN A 66 -9.93 -14.80 -16.02
CA ASN A 66 -8.75 -14.88 -16.88
C ASN A 66 -7.48 -15.01 -15.99
N PRO A 67 -6.60 -15.99 -16.24
CA PRO A 67 -5.40 -16.20 -15.44
C PRO A 67 -4.51 -14.96 -15.37
N ASN A 68 -4.34 -14.23 -16.48
CA ASN A 68 -3.56 -12.99 -16.50
C ASN A 68 -4.12 -11.94 -15.55
N LEU A 69 -5.45 -11.79 -15.55
CA LEU A 69 -6.13 -10.83 -14.67
C LEU A 69 -5.98 -11.23 -13.19
N ARG A 70 -6.01 -12.54 -12.91
CA ARG A 70 -5.77 -13.07 -11.55
C ARG A 70 -4.34 -12.76 -11.11
N TYR A 71 -3.35 -13.06 -11.94
CA TYR A 71 -1.95 -12.75 -11.65
C TYR A 71 -1.72 -11.25 -11.47
N MET A 72 -2.33 -10.41 -12.32
CA MET A 72 -2.25 -8.96 -12.20
C MET A 72 -2.74 -8.49 -10.84
N ILE A 73 -3.89 -8.99 -10.37
CA ILE A 73 -4.44 -8.60 -9.08
C ILE A 73 -3.53 -9.04 -7.93
N ILE A 74 -3.10 -10.31 -7.93
CA ILE A 74 -2.22 -10.87 -6.89
C ILE A 74 -0.92 -10.08 -6.81
N LEU A 75 -0.27 -9.85 -7.95
CA LEU A 75 1.00 -9.13 -8.05
C LEU A 75 0.87 -7.71 -7.49
N ASN A 76 -0.18 -6.97 -7.87
CA ASN A 76 -0.40 -5.62 -7.39
C ASN A 76 -0.65 -5.58 -5.87
N CYS A 77 -1.49 -6.47 -5.34
CA CYS A 77 -1.74 -6.50 -3.90
C CYS A 77 -0.48 -6.89 -3.12
N CYS A 78 0.29 -7.87 -3.58
CA CYS A 78 1.58 -8.23 -2.96
C CYS A 78 2.57 -7.06 -2.99
N ALA A 79 2.67 -6.37 -4.13
CA ALA A 79 3.52 -5.18 -4.27
C ALA A 79 3.13 -4.10 -3.26
N LEU A 80 1.85 -3.74 -3.21
CA LEU A 80 1.32 -2.76 -2.27
C LEU A 80 1.56 -3.15 -0.81
N ILE A 81 1.34 -4.42 -0.44
CA ILE A 81 1.60 -4.90 0.93
C ILE A 81 3.07 -4.68 1.29
N ILE A 82 4.00 -5.12 0.43
CA ILE A 82 5.44 -4.96 0.67
C ILE A 82 5.81 -3.48 0.77
N LEU A 83 5.26 -2.63 -0.10
CA LEU A 83 5.52 -1.19 -0.10
C LEU A 83 5.00 -0.49 1.18
N TYR A 84 3.78 -0.77 1.62
CA TYR A 84 3.25 -0.18 2.86
C TYR A 84 4.02 -0.68 4.10
N LEU A 85 4.43 -1.95 4.13
CA LEU A 85 5.29 -2.47 5.21
C LEU A 85 6.71 -1.91 5.14
N GLY A 86 7.28 -1.74 3.95
CA GLY A 86 8.58 -1.09 3.73
C GLY A 86 8.57 0.35 4.22
N MET A 87 7.53 1.12 3.85
CA MET A 87 7.31 2.46 4.37
C MET A 87 7.16 2.46 5.88
N MET A 88 6.42 1.51 6.46
CA MET A 88 6.29 1.39 7.90
C MET A 88 7.66 1.22 8.59
N VAL A 89 8.49 0.29 8.11
CA VAL A 89 9.82 0.01 8.66
C VAL A 89 10.71 1.26 8.57
N LYS A 90 10.73 1.90 7.40
CA LYS A 90 11.60 3.04 7.11
C LYS A 90 11.19 4.31 7.85
N VAL A 91 9.89 4.64 7.83
CA VAL A 91 9.37 5.88 8.43
C VAL A 91 9.26 5.79 9.94
N SER A 92 8.97 4.62 10.50
CA SER A 92 8.69 4.49 11.93
C SER A 92 9.90 4.05 12.75
N HIS A 93 11.10 4.04 12.18
CA HIS A 93 12.35 3.64 12.84
C HIS A 93 12.21 2.31 13.63
N LEU A 94 11.58 1.31 13.00
CA LEU A 94 11.26 0.03 13.63
C LEU A 94 12.48 -0.86 13.87
N VAL A 95 13.50 -0.66 13.05
CA VAL A 95 14.78 -1.34 13.09
C VAL A 95 15.83 -0.26 13.19
N ASP A 96 16.97 -0.50 13.82
CA ASP A 96 18.06 0.48 13.85
C ASP A 96 18.98 0.34 12.64
N ASP A 97 19.20 -0.90 12.20
CA ASP A 97 20.02 -1.27 11.06
C ASP A 97 19.54 -0.58 9.75
N PRO A 98 20.38 0.30 9.15
CA PRO A 98 20.08 0.98 7.88
C PRO A 98 19.85 0.02 6.72
N PHE A 99 20.61 -1.08 6.65
CA PHE A 99 20.49 -2.05 5.57
C PHE A 99 19.11 -2.71 5.59
N VAL A 100 18.63 -3.10 6.77
CA VAL A 100 17.30 -3.71 6.93
C VAL A 100 16.17 -2.73 6.61
N LYS A 101 16.35 -1.42 6.88
CA LYS A 101 15.38 -0.39 6.50
C LYS A 101 15.23 -0.25 4.99
N ASP A 102 16.34 -0.34 4.26
CA ASP A 102 16.37 -0.09 2.82
C ASP A 102 16.01 -1.35 2.00
N ILE A 103 16.25 -2.55 2.54
CA ILE A 103 15.91 -3.81 1.84
C ILE A 103 14.44 -3.87 1.45
N LEU A 104 13.52 -3.67 2.41
CA LEU A 104 12.12 -3.99 2.18
C LEU A 104 11.46 -3.01 1.19
N LEU A 105 11.77 -1.72 1.31
CA LEU A 105 11.21 -0.69 0.46
C LEU A 105 12.00 -0.52 -0.84
N ASP A 106 13.31 -0.28 -0.75
CA ASP A 106 14.09 0.18 -1.89
C ASP A 106 14.59 -0.99 -2.75
N ILE A 107 15.02 -2.10 -2.13
CA ILE A 107 15.56 -3.26 -2.86
C ILE A 107 14.46 -4.20 -3.36
N ILE A 108 13.39 -4.39 -2.57
CA ILE A 108 12.30 -5.30 -2.93
C ILE A 108 11.08 -4.53 -3.44
N GLY A 109 10.59 -3.55 -2.66
CA GLY A 109 9.36 -2.83 -2.94
C GLY A 109 9.37 -2.08 -4.28
N ILE A 110 10.39 -1.26 -4.54
CA ILE A 110 10.48 -0.45 -5.76
C ILE A 110 10.61 -1.33 -7.03
N PRO A 111 11.48 -2.36 -7.09
CA PRO A 111 11.49 -3.26 -8.24
C PRO A 111 10.17 -4.00 -8.43
N LEU A 112 9.52 -4.43 -7.36
CA LEU A 112 8.23 -5.11 -7.44
C LEU A 112 7.11 -4.18 -7.92
N MET A 113 7.15 -2.89 -7.55
CA MET A 113 6.28 -1.86 -8.11
C MET A 113 6.44 -1.76 -9.62
N LEU A 114 7.68 -1.70 -10.11
CA LEU A 114 7.95 -1.62 -11.56
C LEU A 114 7.39 -2.85 -12.29
N ILE A 115 7.63 -4.05 -11.75
CA ILE A 115 7.12 -5.31 -12.32
C ILE A 115 5.58 -5.30 -12.33
N ALA A 116 4.93 -4.87 -11.24
CA ALA A 116 3.48 -4.79 -11.15
C ALA A 116 2.88 -3.81 -12.18
N ILE A 117 3.51 -2.64 -12.35
CA ILE A 117 3.10 -1.63 -13.33
C ILE A 117 3.24 -2.20 -14.75
N LEU A 118 4.42 -2.71 -15.12
CA LEU A 118 4.69 -3.25 -16.45
C LEU A 118 3.76 -4.43 -16.79
N TYR A 119 3.51 -5.32 -15.83
CA TYR A 119 2.60 -6.44 -16.01
C TYR A 119 1.16 -5.96 -16.23
N SER A 120 0.71 -4.96 -15.47
CA SER A 120 -0.64 -4.39 -15.60
C SER A 120 -0.83 -3.69 -16.96
N PHE A 121 0.19 -2.96 -17.43
CA PHE A 121 0.16 -2.34 -18.76
C PHE A 121 0.21 -3.36 -19.89
N THR A 122 0.94 -4.47 -19.73
CA THR A 122 0.96 -5.53 -20.75
C THR A 122 -0.42 -6.20 -20.92
N HIS A 123 -1.19 -6.31 -19.82
CA HIS A 123 -2.47 -7.03 -19.78
C HIS A 123 -3.69 -6.12 -19.63
N TYR A 124 -3.57 -4.81 -19.89
CA TYR A 124 -4.68 -3.86 -19.71
C TYR A 124 -5.91 -4.17 -20.56
N LYS A 125 -5.74 -4.81 -21.73
CA LYS A 125 -6.85 -5.20 -22.60
C LYS A 125 -7.75 -6.25 -21.94
N ASP A 126 -7.16 -7.17 -21.18
CA ASP A 126 -7.91 -8.18 -20.41
C ASP A 126 -8.81 -7.53 -19.35
N LEU A 127 -8.41 -6.35 -18.84
CA LEU A 127 -9.22 -5.54 -17.93
C LEU A 127 -10.38 -4.82 -18.64
N LEU A 128 -10.23 -4.38 -19.88
CA LEU A 128 -11.29 -3.64 -20.58
C LEU A 128 -12.53 -4.52 -20.86
N HIS A 129 -12.29 -5.80 -21.15
CA HIS A 129 -13.35 -6.77 -21.50
C HIS A 129 -13.97 -7.49 -20.29
N THR A 130 -13.56 -7.14 -19.07
CA THR A 130 -14.07 -7.79 -17.85
C THR A 130 -15.38 -7.18 -17.36
N SER A 131 -16.04 -7.88 -16.42
CA SER A 131 -17.27 -7.39 -15.78
C SER A 131 -17.03 -6.12 -14.95
N GLU A 132 -18.05 -5.26 -14.85
CA GLU A 132 -18.02 -4.05 -14.01
C GLU A 132 -17.68 -4.34 -12.54
N LEU A 133 -18.05 -5.51 -12.03
CA LEU A 133 -17.72 -5.93 -10.67
C LEU A 133 -16.20 -6.08 -10.47
N ILE A 134 -15.50 -6.64 -11.45
CA ILE A 134 -14.04 -6.82 -11.39
C ILE A 134 -13.33 -5.47 -11.59
N LYS A 135 -13.83 -4.61 -12.48
CA LYS A 135 -13.32 -3.24 -12.63
C LYS A 135 -13.43 -2.47 -11.32
N THR A 136 -14.60 -2.53 -10.68
CA THR A 136 -14.84 -1.90 -9.36
C THR A 136 -13.87 -2.41 -8.31
N TYR A 137 -13.64 -3.73 -8.28
CA TYR A 137 -12.68 -4.34 -7.36
C TYR A 137 -11.26 -3.80 -7.59
N ILE A 138 -10.81 -3.74 -8.85
CA ILE A 138 -9.47 -3.24 -9.21
C ILE A 138 -9.33 -1.76 -8.83
N VAL A 139 -10.35 -0.94 -9.05
CA VAL A 139 -10.34 0.45 -8.60
C VAL A 139 -10.17 0.54 -7.08
N GLN A 140 -10.94 -0.25 -6.32
CA GLN A 140 -10.96 -0.19 -4.85
C GLN A 140 -9.68 -0.73 -4.19
N PHE A 141 -9.10 -1.82 -4.71
CA PHE A 141 -8.03 -2.56 -4.05
C PHE A 141 -6.69 -2.52 -4.79
N ILE A 142 -6.62 -1.87 -5.95
CA ILE A 142 -5.36 -1.68 -6.69
C ILE A 142 -5.15 -0.20 -6.98
N ALA A 143 -5.99 0.41 -7.83
CA ALA A 143 -5.74 1.77 -8.31
C ALA A 143 -5.74 2.82 -7.18
N LEU A 144 -6.75 2.77 -6.30
CA LEU A 144 -6.84 3.70 -5.17
C LEU A 144 -5.70 3.50 -4.15
N PRO A 145 -5.38 2.27 -3.69
CA PRO A 145 -4.21 2.02 -2.85
C PRO A 145 -2.88 2.48 -3.45
N TRP A 146 -2.67 2.32 -4.77
CA TRP A 146 -1.49 2.83 -5.46
C TRP A 146 -1.42 4.35 -5.41
N LEU A 147 -2.52 5.03 -5.75
CA LEU A 147 -2.59 6.49 -5.72
C LEU A 147 -2.24 7.02 -4.33
N LEU A 148 -2.85 6.45 -3.29
CA LEU A 148 -2.64 6.88 -1.91
C LEU A 148 -1.24 6.50 -1.39
N PHE A 149 -0.66 5.40 -1.88
CA PHE A 149 0.72 5.05 -1.60
C PHE A 149 1.69 6.08 -2.18
N LEU A 150 1.50 6.50 -3.43
CA LEU A 150 2.34 7.50 -4.07
C LEU A 150 2.28 8.85 -3.33
N PHE A 151 1.10 9.27 -2.87
CA PHE A 151 0.97 10.45 -2.02
C PHE A 151 1.71 10.28 -0.68
N SER A 152 1.58 9.12 -0.03
CA SER A 152 2.32 8.80 1.20
C SER A 152 3.85 8.80 0.97
N TYR A 153 4.31 8.25 -0.14
CA TYR A 153 5.72 8.24 -0.52
C TYR A 153 6.25 9.65 -0.80
N LEU A 154 5.45 10.50 -1.45
CA LEU A 154 5.79 11.92 -1.62
C LEU A 154 5.94 12.64 -0.27
N PHE A 155 5.03 12.38 0.68
CA PHE A 155 5.14 12.93 2.03
C PHE A 155 6.39 12.46 2.75
N TYR A 156 6.79 11.20 2.57
CA TYR A 156 8.07 10.70 3.06
C TYR A 156 9.27 11.46 2.50
N LEU A 157 9.30 11.73 1.19
CA LEU A 157 10.38 12.50 0.57
C LEU A 157 10.46 13.91 1.15
N ILE A 158 9.32 14.59 1.28
CA ILE A 158 9.25 15.94 1.87
C ILE A 158 9.69 15.92 3.33
N TYR A 159 9.20 14.96 4.11
CA TYR A 159 9.55 14.80 5.52
C TYR A 159 11.06 14.58 5.70
N SER A 160 11.65 13.70 4.88
CA SER A 160 13.09 13.40 4.94
C SER A 160 13.94 14.63 4.61
N LEU A 161 13.56 15.42 3.59
CA LEU A 161 14.25 16.67 3.26
C LEU A 161 14.15 17.70 4.39
N THR A 162 12.97 17.81 5.01
CA THR A 162 12.73 18.73 6.13
C THR A 162 13.57 18.35 7.36
N LEU A 163 13.66 17.06 7.65
CA LEU A 163 14.45 16.54 8.76
C LEU A 163 15.94 16.79 8.56
N ILE A 164 16.46 16.52 7.36
CA ILE A 164 17.87 16.77 7.02
C ILE A 164 18.20 18.25 7.21
N ARG A 165 17.32 19.15 6.73
CA ARG A 165 17.52 20.59 6.88
C ARG A 165 17.55 21.02 8.35
N ALA A 166 16.61 20.53 9.17
CA ALA A 166 16.59 20.85 10.60
C ALA A 166 17.87 20.41 11.32
N ILE A 167 18.39 19.23 11.00
CA ILE A 167 19.65 18.71 11.57
C ILE A 167 20.85 19.58 11.13
N MET A 168 20.87 20.03 9.87
CA MET A 168 21.94 20.90 9.38
C MET A 168 21.92 22.28 10.03
N ASP A 169 20.73 22.87 10.21
CA ASP A 169 20.56 24.19 10.84
C ASP A 169 20.94 24.17 12.34
N GLU A 170 20.78 23.03 13.04
CA GLU A 170 21.23 22.88 14.44
C GLU A 170 22.75 22.67 14.59
N ALA A 171 23.44 22.25 13.52
CA ALA A 171 24.87 21.97 13.53
C ALA A 171 25.76 23.16 13.13
N SER A 172 25.17 24.26 12.66
CA SER A 172 25.84 25.51 12.24
C SER A 172 25.79 26.59 13.30
#